data_AF-A0A6B9IGA8-F1
#
_entry.id   AF-A0A6B9IGA8-F1
#
_cell.length_a   1.000
_cell.length_b   1.000
_cell.length_c   1.000
_cell.angle_alpha   90.00
_cell.angle_beta   90.00
_cell.angle_gamma   90.00
#
_symmetry.space_group_name_H-M   'P 1'
#
loop_
_entity.id
_entity.type
_entity.pdbx_description
1 polymer ?
#
loop_
_entity_poly.entity_id
_entity_poly.type
_entity_poly.pdbx_seq_one_letter_code
_entity_poly.pdbx_strand_id
1 'polypeptide(L)' 'VLANACGPCIGQWDRKDIKKGEKNTIVTSYNRNFTGRNDANPATHAFVTSPELVTALAIAGDLAFNPLT' A
#
# COMPACT_ATOMS: atom_id res chain seq x y z
N VAL A 1 -3.04 14.06 -3.79
CA VAL A 1 -3.16 13.55 -5.18
C VAL A 1 -1.78 13.53 -5.80
N LEU A 2 -1.37 12.43 -6.45
CA LEU A 2 -0.06 12.30 -7.10
C LEU A 2 -0.12 12.80 -8.55
N ALA A 3 1.03 12.93 -9.20
CA ALA A 3 1.09 13.20 -10.64
C ALA A 3 0.45 12.04 -11.44
N ASN A 4 -0.02 12.35 -12.66
CA ASN A 4 -0.57 11.37 -13.60
C ASN A 4 0.54 10.49 -14.20
N ALA A 5 1.10 9.61 -13.38
CA ALA A 5 2.17 8.69 -13.72
C ALA A 5 2.04 7.40 -12.88
N CYS A 6 2.79 6.35 -13.21
CA CYS A 6 2.71 5.08 -12.47
C CYS A 6 3.19 5.19 -11.02
N GLY A 7 4.27 5.94 -10.75
CA GLY A 7 4.72 6.29 -9.40
C GLY A 7 4.91 5.07 -8.47
N PRO A 8 4.31 5.06 -7.27
CA PRO A 8 4.44 3.97 -6.29
C PRO A 8 4.02 2.59 -6.83
N CYS A 9 3.15 2.52 -7.84
CA CYS A 9 2.76 1.24 -8.45
C CYS A 9 3.97 0.48 -9.05
N ILE A 10 5.00 1.21 -9.48
CA ILE A 10 6.22 0.64 -10.06
C ILE A 10 7.47 0.82 -9.18
N GLY A 11 7.31 1.27 -7.94
CA GLY A 11 8.43 1.52 -7.03
C GLY A 11 9.06 2.91 -7.14
N GLN A 12 8.47 3.81 -7.93
CA GLN A 12 8.88 5.22 -7.96
C GLN A 12 8.19 5.99 -6.83
N TRP A 13 8.67 5.74 -5.62
CA TRP A 13 8.19 6.39 -4.42
C TRP A 13 9.33 6.59 -3.43
N ASP A 14 9.64 7.84 -3.11
CA ASP A 14 10.56 8.17 -2.03
C ASP A 14 9.82 8.10 -0.68
N ARG A 15 9.67 6.88 -0.15
CA ARG A 15 8.92 6.59 1.07
C ARG A 15 9.71 6.98 2.32
N LYS A 16 9.11 7.72 3.26
CA LYS A 16 9.78 8.28 4.45
C LYS A 16 9.18 7.89 5.80
N ASP A 17 8.00 7.28 5.82
CA ASP A 17 7.24 6.95 7.04
C ASP A 17 7.78 5.72 7.78
N ILE A 18 8.62 4.90 7.15
CA ILE A 18 9.20 3.68 7.72
C ILE A 18 10.71 3.61 7.48
N LYS A 19 11.41 2.83 8.31
CA LYS A 19 12.81 2.47 8.05
C LYS A 19 12.89 1.28 7.08
N LYS A 20 13.94 1.23 6.26
CA LYS A 20 14.15 0.08 5.37
C LYS A 20 14.30 -1.21 6.17
N GLY A 21 13.56 -2.26 5.78
CA GLY A 21 13.52 -3.54 6.49
C GLY A 21 12.48 -3.61 7.62
N GLU A 22 11.80 -2.51 7.94
CA GLU A 22 10.72 -2.50 8.92
C GLU A 22 9.53 -3.30 8.40
N LYS A 23 8.92 -4.11 9.28
CA LYS A 23 7.73 -4.88 8.94
C LYS A 23 6.50 -3.98 9.07
N ASN A 24 5.83 -3.77 7.95
CA ASN A 24 4.60 -2.99 7.87
C ASN A 24 3.65 -3.60 6.84
N THR A 25 2.44 -3.06 6.79
CA THR A 25 1.45 -3.38 5.75
C THR A 25 1.12 -2.14 4.94
N ILE A 26 0.86 -2.32 3.64
CA ILE A 26 0.21 -1.32 2.78
C ILE A 26 -0.96 -1.97 2.04
N VAL A 27 -2.01 -1.20 1.78
CA VAL A 27 -3.16 -1.60 0.97
C VAL A 27 -3.24 -0.67 -0.23
N THR A 28 -3.34 -1.21 -1.44
CA THR A 28 -3.32 -0.44 -2.68
C THR A 28 -4.39 -0.92 -3.65
N SER A 29 -4.81 -0.03 -4.55
CA SER A 29 -5.74 -0.35 -5.65
C SER A 29 -5.00 -0.60 -6.98
N TYR A 30 -3.79 -1.16 -6.90
CA TYR A 30 -2.96 -1.50 -8.05
C TYR A 30 -3.25 -2.93 -8.51
N ASN A 31 -2.25 -3.62 -9.09
CA ASN A 31 -2.42 -4.97 -9.63
C ASN A 31 -1.26 -5.93 -9.32
N ARG A 32 -0.17 -5.45 -8.70
CA ARG A 32 1.01 -6.26 -8.36
C ARG A 32 1.51 -5.91 -6.96
N ASN A 33 1.86 -6.95 -6.20
CA ASN A 33 2.35 -6.87 -4.82
C ASN A 33 3.58 -7.76 -4.58
N PHE A 34 4.43 -7.94 -5.59
CA PHE A 34 5.69 -8.68 -5.43
C PHE A 34 6.59 -8.01 -4.39
N THR A 35 7.44 -8.81 -3.75
CA THR A 35 8.36 -8.36 -2.68
C THR A 35 9.13 -7.10 -3.08
N GLY A 36 9.02 -6.05 -2.25
CA GLY A 36 9.72 -4.77 -2.46
C GLY A 36 9.26 -3.96 -3.68
N ARG A 37 8.15 -4.31 -4.34
CA ARG A 37 7.73 -3.63 -5.58
C ARG A 37 7.42 -2.14 -5.39
N ASN A 38 6.76 -1.77 -4.30
CA ASN A 38 6.23 -0.41 -4.13
C ASN A 38 7.22 0.58 -3.53
N ASP A 39 8.16 0.11 -2.69
CA ASP A 39 9.06 0.95 -1.90
C ASP A 39 10.47 0.33 -1.69
N ALA A 40 10.78 -0.77 -2.38
CA ALA A 40 12.02 -1.53 -2.21
C ALA A 40 12.27 -2.08 -0.79
N ASN A 41 11.24 -2.20 0.05
CA ASN A 41 11.31 -2.85 1.36
C ASN A 41 10.79 -4.31 1.28
N PRO A 42 11.66 -5.32 1.43
CA PRO A 42 11.22 -6.73 1.38
C PRO A 42 10.26 -7.12 2.51
N ALA A 43 10.25 -6.39 3.62
CA ALA A 43 9.40 -6.66 4.79
C ALA A 43 8.02 -5.98 4.71
N THR A 44 7.76 -5.18 3.67
CA THR A 44 6.42 -4.61 3.42
C THR A 44 5.49 -5.68 2.85
N HIS A 45 4.39 -5.94 3.56
CA HIS A 45 3.30 -6.77 3.08
C HIS A 45 2.32 -5.89 2.31
N ALA A 46 2.20 -6.10 1.00
CA ALA A 46 1.30 -5.33 0.15
C ALA A 46 0.06 -6.15 -0.21
N PHE A 47 -1.12 -5.59 0.07
CA PHE A 47 -2.41 -6.15 -0.33
C PHE A 47 -3.03 -5.32 -1.45
N VAL A 48 -3.64 -6.01 -2.41
CA VAL A 48 -4.31 -5.39 -3.56
C VAL A 48 -5.81 -5.60 -3.42
N THR A 49 -6.60 -4.53 -3.55
CA THR A 49 -8.06 -4.57 -3.47
C THR A 49 -8.70 -3.41 -4.25
N SER A 50 -10.02 -3.26 -4.21
CA SER A 50 -10.72 -2.19 -4.92
C SER A 50 -10.45 -0.80 -4.31
N PRO A 51 -10.52 0.30 -5.08
CA PRO A 51 -10.31 1.66 -4.56
C PRO A 51 -11.22 2.02 -3.38
N GLU A 52 -12.45 1.53 -3.37
CA GLU A 52 -13.43 1.78 -2.30
C GLU A 52 -13.00 1.11 -1.00
N LEU A 53 -12.51 -0.13 -1.07
CA LEU A 53 -11.98 -0.84 0.10
C LEU A 53 -10.66 -0.22 0.59
N VAL A 54 -9.77 0.22 -0.31
CA VAL A 54 -8.58 0.98 0.10
C VAL A 54 -9.00 2.23 0.87
N THR A 55 -10.02 2.95 0.39
CA THR A 55 -10.52 4.16 1.05
C THR A 55 -11.09 3.85 2.44
N ALA A 56 -11.93 2.82 2.55
CA ALA A 56 -12.51 2.41 3.83
C ALA A 56 -11.44 1.97 4.84
N LEU A 57 -10.49 1.13 4.41
CA LEU A 57 -9.39 0.64 5.25
C LEU A 57 -8.39 1.74 5.61
N ALA A 58 -8.15 2.72 4.74
CA ALA A 58 -7.29 3.86 5.03
C ALA A 58 -7.89 4.76 6.12
N ILE A 59 -9.22 4.88 6.18
CA ILE A 59 -9.93 5.59 7.26
C ILE A 59 -9.88 4.78 8.56
N ALA A 60 -10.09 3.46 8.48
CA ALA A 60 -10.11 2.59 9.66
C ALA A 60 -8.73 2.36 10.29
N GLY A 61 -7.67 2.30 9.47
CA GLY A 61 -6.30 2.03 9.92
C GLY A 61 -6.04 0.58 10.37
N ASP A 62 -7.01 -0.32 10.22
CA ASP A 62 -6.95 -1.73 10.63
C ASP A 62 -7.42 -2.65 9.49
N LEU A 63 -6.69 -3.76 9.27
CA LEU A 63 -7.02 -4.78 8.28
C LEU A 63 -8.15 -5.71 8.73
N ALA A 64 -8.41 -5.80 10.03
CA ALA A 64 -9.53 -6.57 10.57
C ALA A 64 -10.87 -5.84 10.42
N PHE A 65 -10.85 -4.56 10.02
CA PHE A 65 -12.06 -3.78 9.77
C PHE A 65 -12.84 -4.33 8.57
N ASN A 66 -14.15 -4.54 8.77
CA ASN A 66 -15.09 -4.91 7.71
C ASN A 66 -16.09 -3.77 7.50
N PRO A 67 -16.13 -3.09 6.34
CA PRO A 67 -17.02 -1.96 6.11
C PRO A 67 -18.52 -2.30 6.08
N LEU A 68 -18.89 -3.58 6.17
CA LEU A 68 -20.28 -4.04 6.17
C LEU A 68 -20.86 -4.28 7.58
N THR A 69 -20.05 -4.20 8.63
CA THR A 69 -20.42 -4.48 10.03
C THR A 69 -20.02 -3.35 10.95
#